data_AF-A0A1B1CK74-F1
#
_entry.id   AF-A0A1B1CK74-F1
#
_cell.length_a   1.000
_cell.length_b   1.000
_cell.length_c   1.000
_cell.angle_alpha   90.00
_cell.angle_beta   90.00
_cell.angle_gamma   90.00
#
_symmetry.space_group_name_H-M   'P 1'
#
loop_
_entity.id
_entity.type
_entity.pdbx_description
1 polymer ?
#
loop_
_entity_poly.entity_id
_entity_poly.type
_entity_poly.pdbx_seq_one_letter_code
_entity_poly.pdbx_strand_id
1 'polypeptide(L)'
;MNVWMRREFAVSTLLLPTIVYFPDPRDPYSVILTNPDRISEIGGPTAAYVNATVMVTDEPVTRNVESYLPWINTFNSNLDVKKVEFFRYELMKNLVSYLRRDDL
;
A
#
# COMPACT_ATOMS: atom_id res chain seq x y z
N MET A 1 -4.89 32.01 4.61
CA MET A 1 -4.01 30.93 4.09
C MET A 1 -2.66 31.04 4.78
N ASN A 2 -2.27 30.04 5.58
CA ASN A 2 -1.05 30.09 6.39
C ASN A 2 0.17 29.62 5.58
N VAL A 3 1.24 30.42 5.64
CA VAL A 3 2.50 30.27 4.88
C VAL A 3 3.26 28.96 5.20
N TRP A 4 2.90 28.28 6.29
CA TRP A 4 3.54 27.05 6.77
C TRP A 4 3.18 25.76 6.00
N MET A 5 2.11 25.77 5.18
CA MET A 5 1.64 24.57 4.45
C MET A 5 2.40 24.25 3.15
N ARG A 6 3.36 25.08 2.71
CA ARG A 6 4.15 24.85 1.48
C ARG A 6 5.66 24.86 1.72
N ARG A 7 6.13 24.25 2.81
CA ARG A 7 7.56 23.94 2.92
C ARG A 7 7.80 22.53 2.41
N GLU A 8 8.49 22.43 1.29
CA GLU A 8 9.15 21.20 0.89
C GLU A 8 10.14 20.81 2.00
N PHE A 9 10.07 19.57 2.48
CA PHE A 9 11.01 19.02 3.44
C PHE A 9 11.60 17.74 2.87
N ALA A 10 12.91 17.58 3.01
CA ALA A 10 13.58 16.35 2.64
C ALA A 10 13.32 15.30 3.72
N VAL A 11 12.78 14.16 3.31
CA VAL A 11 12.59 13.00 4.19
C VAL A 11 13.69 11.98 3.89
N SER A 12 14.23 11.36 4.93
CA SER A 12 15.14 10.22 4.77
C SER A 12 14.43 9.13 3.96
N THR A 13 15.16 8.39 3.13
CA THR A 13 14.61 7.25 2.37
C THR A 13 14.00 6.19 3.28
N LEU A 14 14.50 6.05 4.51
CA LEU A 14 13.94 5.17 5.56
C LEU A 14 12.55 5.60 6.05
N LEU A 15 12.16 6.84 5.80
CA LEU A 15 10.88 7.43 6.18
C LEU A 15 9.92 7.53 4.99
N LEU A 16 10.36 7.12 3.79
CA LEU A 16 9.46 7.01 2.66
C LEU A 16 8.52 5.83 2.85
N PRO A 17 7.28 5.92 2.35
CA PRO A 17 6.32 4.84 2.48
C PRO A 17 6.80 3.59 1.73
N THR A 18 6.55 2.42 2.33
CA THR A 18 6.64 1.15 1.61
C THR A 18 5.59 1.13 0.50
N ILE A 19 6.01 0.73 -0.70
CA ILE A 19 5.10 0.60 -1.85
C ILE A 19 4.59 -0.84 -1.86
N VAL A 20 3.26 -0.97 -1.87
CA VAL A 20 2.58 -2.26 -2.03
C VAL A 20 2.10 -2.37 -3.47
N TYR A 21 2.54 -3.41 -4.17
CA TYR A 21 2.19 -3.66 -5.56
C TYR A 21 1.47 -5.00 -5.70
N PHE A 22 0.42 -5.04 -6.52
CA PHE A 22 -0.36 -6.24 -6.81
C PHE A 22 -0.25 -6.55 -8.31
N PRO A 23 0.67 -7.43 -8.75
CA PRO A 23 0.78 -7.87 -10.14
C PRO A 23 -0.52 -8.50 -10.67
N ASP A 24 -1.23 -9.26 -9.83
CA ASP A 24 -2.58 -9.75 -10.10
C ASP A 24 -3.54 -9.24 -9.02
N PRO A 25 -4.38 -8.23 -9.33
CA PRO A 25 -5.35 -7.68 -8.39
C PRO A 25 -6.38 -8.71 -7.90
N ARG A 26 -6.52 -9.86 -8.54
CA ARG A 26 -7.45 -10.94 -8.14
C ARG A 26 -6.81 -11.96 -7.21
N ASP A 27 -5.47 -11.97 -7.11
CA ASP A 27 -4.73 -12.87 -6.22
C ASP A 27 -4.12 -12.08 -5.04
N PRO A 28 -4.64 -12.25 -3.81
CA PRO A 28 -4.08 -11.58 -2.63
C PRO A 28 -2.63 -11.98 -2.30
N TYR A 29 -2.15 -13.12 -2.80
CA TYR A 29 -0.79 -13.60 -2.55
C TYR A 29 0.22 -13.11 -3.58
N SER A 30 -0.24 -12.45 -4.65
CA SER A 30 0.64 -11.84 -5.66
C SER A 30 1.38 -10.61 -5.13
N VAL A 31 1.02 -10.11 -3.94
CA VAL A 31 1.55 -8.88 -3.35
C VAL A 31 3.08 -8.85 -3.31
N ILE A 32 3.63 -7.72 -3.74
CA ILE A 32 5.05 -7.39 -3.69
C ILE A 32 5.21 -6.14 -2.84
N LEU A 33 6.05 -6.23 -1.81
CA LEU A 33 6.49 -5.08 -1.03
C LEU A 33 7.80 -4.59 -1.63
N THR A 34 7.80 -3.34 -2.09
CA THR A 34 8.98 -2.72 -2.64
C THR A 34 9.25 -1.38 -1.98
N ASN A 35 10.50 -0.94 -2.07
CA ASN A 35 10.92 0.37 -1.64
C ASN A 35 11.01 1.29 -2.88
N PRO A 36 10.90 2.62 -2.69
CA PRO A 36 10.99 3.57 -3.80
C PRO A 36 12.25 3.46 -4.67
N ASP A 37 13.39 3.07 -4.09
CA ASP A 37 14.67 2.84 -4.78
C ASP A 37 14.67 1.58 -5.68
N ARG A 38 13.72 0.66 -5.47
CA ARG A 38 13.56 -0.59 -6.22
C ARG A 38 12.33 -0.59 -7.12
N ILE A 39 11.77 0.59 -7.41
CA ILE A 39 10.53 0.69 -8.18
C ILE A 39 10.67 0.18 -9.61
N SER A 40 11.89 0.20 -10.17
CA SER A 40 12.19 -0.34 -11.50
C SER A 40 11.98 -1.85 -11.61
N GLU A 41 12.00 -2.58 -10.49
CA GLU A 41 11.75 -4.03 -10.46
C GLU A 41 10.29 -4.37 -10.73
N ILE A 42 9.36 -3.46 -10.42
CA ILE A 42 7.92 -3.65 -10.62
C ILE A 42 7.34 -2.77 -11.74
N GLY A 43 7.91 -1.58 -11.96
CA GLY A 43 7.45 -0.60 -12.95
C GLY A 43 8.20 -0.68 -14.28
N GLY A 44 9.21 -1.54 -14.39
CA GLY A 44 10.05 -1.69 -15.56
C GLY A 44 11.32 -0.80 -15.53
N PRO A 45 12.24 -0.98 -16.49
CA PRO A 45 13.59 -0.40 -16.43
C PRO A 45 13.65 1.13 -16.36
N THR A 46 12.60 1.81 -16.84
CA THR A 46 12.50 3.28 -16.88
C THR A 46 11.67 3.86 -15.75
N ALA A 47 11.09 3.02 -14.88
CA ALA A 47 10.34 3.51 -13.74
C ALA A 47 11.28 4.07 -12.68
N ALA A 48 10.98 5.29 -12.25
CA ALA A 48 11.70 5.98 -11.20
C ALA A 48 10.70 6.66 -10.26
N TYR A 49 11.01 6.62 -8.97
CA TYR A 49 10.27 7.39 -7.98
C TYR A 49 10.74 8.85 -8.06
N VAL A 50 9.83 9.77 -8.39
CA VAL A 50 10.16 11.18 -8.62
C VAL A 50 9.86 12.03 -7.39
N ASN A 51 8.65 11.92 -6.83
CA ASN A 51 8.23 12.61 -5.62
C ASN A 51 7.02 11.89 -4.98
N ALA A 52 6.69 12.26 -3.74
CA ALA A 52 5.37 12.03 -3.16
C ALA A 52 4.91 13.29 -2.42
N THR A 53 3.60 13.50 -2.43
CA THR A 53 2.96 14.54 -1.63
C THR A 53 2.21 13.87 -0.48
N VAL A 54 2.55 14.24 0.75
CA VAL A 54 1.81 13.82 1.94
C VAL A 54 0.92 14.97 2.36
N MET A 55 -0.39 14.71 2.41
CA MET A 55 -1.38 15.68 2.85
C MET A 55 -2.17 15.08 4.00
N VAL A 56 -2.33 15.84 5.07
CA VAL A 56 -3.32 15.53 6.10
C VAL A 56 -4.65 16.05 5.58
N THR A 57 -5.64 15.17 5.49
CA THR A 57 -6.97 15.49 5.00
C THR A 57 -8.01 14.90 5.96
N ASP A 58 -9.13 15.60 6.09
CA ASP A 58 -10.34 15.11 6.79
C ASP A 58 -11.29 14.39 5.81
N GLU A 59 -10.90 14.29 4.53
CA GLU A 59 -11.63 13.50 3.55
C GLU A 59 -11.57 12.02 3.92
N PRO A 60 -12.69 11.28 3.80
CA PRO A 60 -12.72 9.86 4.12
C PRO A 60 -11.78 9.10 3.18
N VAL A 61 -11.11 8.08 3.70
CA VAL A 61 -10.23 7.23 2.90
C VAL A 61 -11.05 6.59 1.75
N THR A 62 -10.47 6.60 0.55
CA THR A 62 -11.16 6.30 -0.71
C THR A 62 -11.97 4.99 -0.67
N ARG A 63 -13.28 5.08 -0.91
CA ARG A 63 -14.28 3.99 -0.83
C ARG A 63 -14.29 2.99 -1.99
N ASN A 64 -13.27 2.99 -2.84
CA ASN A 64 -13.28 2.24 -4.11
C ASN A 64 -12.17 1.21 -4.25
N VAL A 65 -11.32 1.02 -3.22
CA VAL A 65 -10.24 0.02 -3.28
C VAL A 65 -10.76 -1.39 -3.56
N GLU A 66 -11.98 -1.69 -3.09
CA GLU A 66 -12.69 -2.96 -3.30
C GLU A 66 -12.99 -3.25 -4.78
N SER A 67 -13.23 -2.20 -5.58
CA SER A 67 -13.47 -2.33 -7.03
C SER A 67 -12.22 -2.79 -7.78
N TYR A 68 -11.03 -2.54 -7.21
CA TYR A 68 -9.75 -2.95 -7.76
C TYR A 68 -9.25 -4.27 -7.13
N LEU A 69 -9.55 -4.49 -5.84
CA LEU A 69 -9.12 -5.65 -5.05
C LEU A 69 -10.34 -6.43 -4.54
N PRO A 70 -10.97 -7.28 -5.35
CA PRO A 70 -12.27 -7.90 -5.03
C PRO A 70 -12.22 -8.88 -3.85
N TRP A 71 -11.04 -9.40 -3.51
CA TRP A 71 -10.82 -10.28 -2.37
C TRP A 71 -10.72 -9.52 -1.04
N ILE A 72 -10.65 -8.18 -1.06
CA ILE A 72 -10.33 -7.42 0.14
C ILE A 72 -11.36 -7.63 1.25
N ASN A 73 -12.64 -7.85 0.93
CA ASN A 73 -13.71 -8.09 1.91
C ASN A 73 -13.84 -9.56 2.35
N THR A 74 -13.24 -10.49 1.62
CA THR A 74 -13.31 -11.93 1.88
C THR A 74 -11.99 -12.53 2.37
N PHE A 75 -10.89 -11.77 2.32
CA PHE A 75 -9.60 -12.17 2.86
C PHE A 75 -9.74 -12.62 4.34
N ASN A 76 -9.16 -13.77 4.68
CA ASN A 76 -9.30 -14.53 5.94
C ASN A 76 -10.57 -15.39 6.14
N SER A 77 -11.52 -15.47 5.20
CA SER A 77 -12.65 -16.39 5.40
C SER A 77 -12.30 -17.88 5.18
N ASN A 78 -11.16 -18.22 4.55
CA ASN A 78 -10.86 -19.58 4.09
C ASN A 78 -9.36 -19.97 4.08
N LEU A 79 -8.51 -19.40 4.94
CA LEU A 79 -7.06 -19.47 4.74
C LEU A 79 -6.36 -20.67 5.41
N ASP A 80 -5.68 -21.49 4.59
CA ASP A 80 -4.71 -22.52 4.99
C ASP A 80 -3.33 -21.88 5.20
N VAL A 81 -2.91 -21.81 6.46
CA VAL A 81 -1.68 -21.16 6.95
C VAL A 81 -0.41 -21.76 6.32
N LYS A 82 -0.50 -22.94 5.68
CA LYS A 82 0.64 -23.68 5.14
C LYS A 82 1.23 -23.15 3.82
N LYS A 83 0.60 -22.18 3.15
CA LYS A 83 1.05 -21.68 1.84
C LYS A 83 1.75 -20.31 1.85
N VAL A 84 1.86 -19.64 3.00
CA VAL A 84 2.37 -18.25 3.07
C VAL A 84 3.51 -18.16 4.08
N GLU A 85 4.60 -17.48 3.71
CA GLU A 85 5.63 -17.06 4.67
C GLU A 85 4.95 -16.24 5.79
N PHE A 86 5.07 -16.68 7.04
CA PHE A 86 4.35 -16.12 8.20
C PHE A 86 4.37 -14.59 8.28
N PHE A 87 5.50 -13.96 7.96
CA PHE A 87 5.64 -12.50 7.96
C PHE A 87 4.76 -11.81 6.90
N ARG A 88 4.67 -12.36 5.69
CA ARG A 88 3.80 -11.84 4.62
C ARG A 88 2.34 -11.98 4.99
N TYR A 89 1.98 -13.08 5.66
CA TYR A 89 0.62 -13.31 6.12
C TYR A 89 0.17 -12.26 7.15
N GLU A 90 0.99 -12.00 8.17
CA GLU A 90 0.65 -10.99 9.20
C GLU A 90 0.62 -9.58 8.62
N LEU A 91 1.54 -9.25 7.71
CA LEU A 91 1.50 -7.97 6.98
C LEU A 91 0.22 -7.81 6.16
N MET A 92 -0.19 -8.85 5.43
CA MET A 92 -1.43 -8.80 4.64
C MET A 92 -2.67 -8.68 5.51
N LYS A 93 -2.70 -9.37 6.65
CA LYS A 93 -3.79 -9.24 7.61
C LYS A 93 -3.89 -7.82 8.16
N ASN A 94 -2.76 -7.19 8.48
CA ASN A 94 -2.73 -5.80 8.94
C ASN A 94 -3.15 -4.82 7.84
N LEU A 95 -2.67 -5.02 6.61
CA LEU A 95 -3.03 -4.19 5.46
C LEU A 95 -4.54 -4.29 5.17
N VAL A 96 -5.09 -5.49 5.13
CA VAL A 96 -6.53 -5.69 4.91
C VAL A 96 -7.35 -5.09 6.04
N SER A 97 -6.91 -5.25 7.30
CA SER A 97 -7.56 -4.61 8.45
C SER A 97 -7.59 -3.09 8.31
N TYR A 98 -6.48 -2.48 7.90
CA TYR A 98 -6.39 -1.05 7.65
C TYR A 98 -7.30 -0.60 6.50
N LEU A 99 -7.33 -1.34 5.40
CA LEU A 99 -8.12 -0.99 4.21
C LEU A 99 -9.64 -1.21 4.40
N ARG A 100 -10.04 -2.08 5.33
CA ARG A 100 -11.46 -2.31 5.70
C ARG A 100 -11.96 -1.38 6.80
N ARG A 101 -11.10 -0.57 7.42
CA ARG A 101 -11.52 0.30 8.50
C ARG A 101 -12.45 1.38 7.96
N ASP A 102 -13.73 1.22 8.24
CA ASP A 102 -14.79 2.18 7.92
C ASP A 102 -14.74 3.45 8.79
N ASP A 103 -13.85 3.48 9.80
CA ASP A 103 -13.69 4.56 10.78
C ASP A 103 -12.52 5.52 10.48
N LEU A 104 -11.96 5.46 9.27
CA LEU A 104 -10.95 6.40 8.76
C LEU A 104 -11.54 7.48 7.83
#